data_AF-A0A5K0WB55-F1
#
_entry.id   AF-A0A5K0WB55-F1
#
_cell.length_a   1.000
_cell.length_b   1.000
_cell.length_c   1.000
_cell.angle_alpha   90.00
_cell.angle_beta   90.00
_cell.angle_gamma   90.00
#
_symmetry.space_group_name_H-M   'P 1'
#
loop_
_entity.id
_entity.type
_entity.pdbx_description
1 polymer ?
#
loop_
_entity_poly.entity_id
_entity_poly.type
_entity_poly.pdbx_seq_one_letter_code
_entity_poly.pdbx_strand_id
1 'polypeptide(L)' 'MAFHDELSLLQKLRHPNVVQFLGAVTQTSPMMIVTEYLPK' A
#
# COMPACT_ATOMS: atom_id res chain seq x y z
N MET A 1 1.33 -15.30 -0.57
CA MET A 1 0.41 -14.95 0.53
C MET A 1 0.85 -13.64 1.18
N ALA A 2 2.10 -13.56 1.70
CA ALA A 2 2.65 -12.36 2.35
C ALA A 2 2.27 -10.99 1.73
N PHE A 3 2.43 -10.82 0.40
CA PHE A 3 2.06 -9.56 -0.26
C PHE A 3 0.57 -9.20 -0.11
N HIS A 4 -0.33 -10.17 -0.26
CA HIS A 4 -1.77 -9.92 -0.14
C HIS A 4 -2.19 -9.66 1.31
N ASP A 5 -1.45 -10.23 2.27
CA ASP A 5 -1.65 -9.97 3.69
C ASP A 5 -1.25 -8.52 4.03
N GLU A 6 -0.13 -8.03 3.48
CA GLU A 6 0.26 -6.63 3.57
C GLU A 6 -0.79 -5.70 2.96
N LEU A 7 -1.33 -6.02 1.78
CA LEU A 7 -2.42 -5.24 1.17
C LEU A 7 -3.65 -5.17 2.08
N SER A 8 -4.05 -6.30 2.67
CA SER A 8 -5.21 -6.40 3.56
C SER A 8 -5.03 -5.57 4.84
N LEU A 9 -3.80 -5.44 5.33
CA LEU A 9 -3.45 -4.60 6.46
C LEU A 9 -3.43 -3.12 6.07
N LEU A 10 -2.72 -2.76 5.00
CA LEU A 10 -2.58 -1.39 4.51
C LEU A 10 -3.92 -0.76 4.11
N GLN A 11 -4.85 -1.55 3.55
CA GLN A 11 -6.21 -1.10 3.23
C GLN A 11 -7.01 -0.61 4.45
N LYS A 12 -6.71 -1.13 5.65
CA LYS A 12 -7.42 -0.80 6.89
C LYS A 12 -6.78 0.38 7.63
N LEU A 13 -5.54 0.75 7.30
CA LEU A 13 -4.81 1.81 7.97
C LEU A 13 -5.14 3.18 7.36
N ARG A 14 -5.79 4.04 8.16
CA ARG A 14 -6.01 5.46 7.86
C ARG A 14 -5.71 6.29 9.10
N HIS A 15 -4.64 7.07 9.07
CA HIS A 15 -4.22 7.90 10.20
C HIS A 15 -3.35 9.06 9.70
N PRO A 16 -3.46 10.28 10.27
CA PRO A 16 -2.71 11.46 9.80
C PRO A 16 -1.18 11.33 9.87
N ASN A 17 -0.65 10.41 10.69
CA ASN A 17 0.79 10.16 10.86
C ASN A 17 1.26 8.84 10.23
N VAL A 18 0.46 8.24 9.34
CA VAL A 18 0.80 7.00 8.63
C VAL A 18 0.53 7.23 7.15
N VAL A 19 1.48 6.84 6.30
CA VAL A 19 1.33 7.00 4.85
C VAL A 19 0.07 6.27 4.35
N GLN A 20 -0.76 7.00 3.62
CA GLN A 20 -1.99 6.49 3.06
C GLN A 20 -1.69 5.52 1.91
N PHE A 21 -2.20 4.29 2.03
CA PHE A 21 -2.25 3.35 0.92
C PHE A 21 -3.23 3.84 -0.16
N LEU A 22 -2.77 3.86 -1.42
CA LEU A 22 -3.56 4.30 -2.58
C LEU A 22 -3.96 3.13 -3.48
N GLY A 23 -3.14 2.08 -3.58
CA GLY A 23 -3.43 0.92 -4.43
C GLY A 23 -2.24 -0.01 -4.59
N ALA A 24 -2.41 -1.07 -5.40
CA ALA A 24 -1.34 -2.01 -5.68
C ALA A 24 -1.46 -2.61 -7.09
N VAL A 25 -0.31 -2.97 -7.65
CA VAL A 25 -0.20 -3.74 -8.89
C VAL A 25 0.00 -5.21 -8.52
N THR A 26 -0.99 -6.04 -8.81
CA THR A 26 -1.00 -7.47 -8.43
C THR A 26 -0.96 -8.44 -9.62
N GLN A 27 -1.25 -7.95 -10.82
CA GLN A 27 -1.40 -8.79 -12.03
C GLN A 27 -0.12 -8.91 -12.85
N THR A 28 0.91 -8.11 -12.53
CA THR A 28 2.19 -8.10 -13.25
C THR A 28 3.35 -8.29 -12.27
N SER A 29 4.48 -8.81 -12.77
CA SER A 29 5.73 -8.88 -12.01
C SER A 29 6.66 -7.73 -12.46
N PRO A 30 7.22 -6.95 -11.53
CA PRO A 30 7.06 -7.06 -10.08
C PRO A 30 5.70 -6.56 -9.58
N MET A 31 5.21 -7.15 -8.49
CA MET A 31 4.10 -6.59 -7.74
C MET A 31 4.56 -5.33 -7.00
N MET A 32 3.69 -4.33 -6.87
CA MET A 32 4.04 -3.03 -6.30
C MET A 32 2.93 -2.47 -5.42
N ILE A 33 3.30 -1.78 -4.34
CA ILE A 33 2.42 -1.02 -3.45
C ILE A 33 2.56 0.45 -3.81
N VAL A 34 1.43 1.15 -3.93
CA VAL A 34 1.36 2.59 -4.22
C VAL A 34 0.84 3.29 -2.97
N THR A 35 1.62 4.24 -2.46
CA THR A 35 1.27 5.09 -1.32
C THR A 35 1.23 6.55 -1.73
N GLU A 36 0.67 7.40 -0.88
CA GLU A 36 0.82 8.84 -1.03
C GLU A 36 2.29 9.26 -1.03
N TYR A 37 2.58 10.35 -1.74
CA TYR A 37 3.90 10.96 -1.75
C TYR A 37 3.95 12.04 -0.67
N LEU A 38 4.94 11.96 0.22
CA LEU A 38 5.23 12.99 1.21
C LEU A 38 6.42 13.84 0.72
N PRO A 39 6.19 15.05 0.18
CA PRO A 39 7.27 15.99 -0.07
C PRO A 39 7.92 16.42 1.24
N LYS A 40 9.23 16.69 1.21
CA LYS A 40 9.95 17.29 2.34
C LYS A 40 9.57 18.75 2.55
#